data_AF-A0A8A1MAR2-F1
#
_entry.id   AF-A0A8A1MAR2-F1
#
_cell.length_a   1.000
_cell.length_b   1.000
_cell.length_c   1.000
_cell.angle_alpha   90.00
_cell.angle_beta   90.00
_cell.angle_gamma   90.00
#
_symmetry.space_group_name_H-M   'P 1'
#
loop_
_entity.id
_entity.type
_entity.pdbx_description
1 polymer ?
#
loop_
_entity_poly.entity_id
_entity_poly.type
_entity_poly.pdbx_seq_one_letter_code
_entity_poly.pdbx_strand_id
1 'polypeptide(L)'
;MAELFVAISQPRNQTRGTYHWALYLQISSTEHAIFQIVENIRIAEIDHVDHFRQVVKDQKIENEMYNWGCQQWVLDVLEALVEADLLTDYDHDEAKLKLVPLFGAQIEDRYEV
;
A
#
# COMPACT_ATOMS: atom_id res chain seq x y z
N MET A 1 3.21 -14.65 13.28
CA MET A 1 3.65 -13.29 12.95
C MET A 1 3.68 -13.19 11.44
N ALA A 2 3.12 -12.13 10.89
CA ALA A 2 3.02 -11.87 9.46
C ALA A 2 3.65 -10.51 9.15
N GLU A 3 4.26 -10.36 7.99
CA GLU A 3 4.89 -9.09 7.59
C GLU A 3 3.97 -8.31 6.66
N LEU A 4 3.75 -7.03 6.97
CA LEU A 4 2.94 -6.12 6.17
C LEU A 4 3.83 -5.28 5.25
N PHE A 5 3.47 -5.27 3.98
CA PHE A 5 4.09 -4.47 2.95
C PHE A 5 3.06 -3.66 2.18
N VAL A 6 3.49 -2.52 1.65
CA VAL A 6 2.81 -1.88 0.52
C VAL A 6 3.53 -2.26 -0.76
N ALA A 7 2.82 -2.93 -1.66
CA ALA A 7 3.29 -3.26 -3.00
C ALA A 7 2.91 -2.16 -3.97
N ILE A 8 3.90 -1.63 -4.68
CA ILE A 8 3.73 -0.62 -5.73
C ILE A 8 3.83 -1.32 -7.07
N SER A 9 2.80 -1.21 -7.90
CA SER A 9 2.70 -1.88 -9.20
C SER A 9 2.46 -0.90 -10.34
N GLN A 10 3.01 -1.23 -11.51
CA GLN A 10 2.79 -0.49 -12.75
C GLN A 10 2.11 -1.42 -13.79
N PRO A 11 0.90 -1.08 -14.31
CA PRO A 11 0.25 -1.87 -15.33
C PRO A 11 1.01 -1.75 -16.67
N ARG A 12 1.30 -2.87 -17.32
CA ARG A 12 1.78 -2.86 -18.72
C ARG A 12 0.63 -2.34 -19.61
N ASN A 13 0.87 -1.23 -20.32
CA ASN A 13 -0.03 -0.53 -21.25
C ASN A 13 -0.85 0.66 -20.71
N GLN A 14 -0.58 1.20 -19.53
CA GLN A 14 -1.06 2.55 -19.20
C GLN A 14 -0.04 3.63 -19.59
N THR A 15 -0.55 4.78 -20.03
CA THR A 15 0.23 6.01 -20.24
C THR A 15 1.05 6.35 -18.99
N ARG A 16 2.31 6.74 -19.21
CA ARG A 16 3.34 7.03 -18.21
C ARG A 16 2.79 7.69 -16.92
N GLY A 17 3.13 7.11 -15.78
CA GLY A 17 3.03 7.77 -14.46
C GLY A 17 1.99 7.25 -13.46
N THR A 18 1.11 6.31 -13.83
CA THR A 18 0.10 5.78 -12.89
C THR A 18 0.60 4.52 -12.16
N TYR A 19 1.08 4.72 -10.94
CA TYR A 19 1.40 3.63 -10.01
C TYR A 19 0.15 3.22 -9.24
N HIS A 20 -0.10 1.92 -9.13
CA HIS A 20 -1.14 1.38 -8.25
C HIS A 20 -0.52 0.84 -6.98
N TRP A 21 -1.12 1.12 -5.83
CA TRP A 21 -0.67 0.60 -4.54
C TRP A 21 -1.65 -0.45 -4.04
N ALA A 22 -1.11 -1.48 -3.41
CA ALA A 22 -1.88 -2.53 -2.76
C ALA A 22 -1.22 -2.94 -1.45
N LEU A 23 -2.03 -3.30 -0.46
CA LEU A 23 -1.52 -3.94 0.75
C LEU A 23 -1.21 -5.41 0.47
N TYR A 24 -0.02 -5.83 0.88
CA TYR A 24 0.45 -7.20 0.76
C TYR A 24 0.85 -7.70 2.15
N LEU A 25 0.17 -8.74 2.63
CA LEU A 25 0.48 -9.41 3.89
C LEU A 25 1.14 -10.75 3.58
N GLN A 26 2.42 -10.89 3.91
CA GLN A 26 3.17 -12.10 3.67
C GLN A 26 2.98 -13.09 4.83
N ILE A 27 2.31 -14.21 4.55
CA ILE A 27 2.09 -15.31 5.50
C ILE A 27 2.87 -16.57 5.09
N SER A 28 3.13 -16.76 3.79
CA SER A 28 3.99 -17.82 3.23
C SER A 28 4.47 -17.46 1.80
N SER A 29 5.46 -18.17 1.24
CA SER A 29 6.23 -17.75 0.06
C SER A 29 5.72 -18.21 -1.32
N THR A 30 4.46 -18.62 -1.48
CA THR A 30 4.12 -19.57 -2.57
C THR A 30 3.19 -19.11 -3.71
N GLU A 31 2.79 -17.84 -3.84
CA GLU A 31 2.06 -17.38 -5.04
C GLU A 31 2.40 -15.94 -5.45
N HIS A 32 2.60 -15.71 -6.76
CA HIS A 32 2.84 -14.38 -7.33
C HIS A 32 1.84 -14.11 -8.48
N ALA A 33 1.11 -13.00 -8.44
CA ALA A 33 0.32 -12.49 -9.56
C ALA A 33 1.20 -11.59 -10.46
N ILE A 34 1.03 -11.66 -11.79
CA ILE A 34 1.88 -10.94 -12.75
C ILE A 34 1.46 -9.46 -12.82
N PHE A 35 2.11 -8.64 -11.99
CA PHE A 35 2.20 -7.18 -12.11
C PHE A 35 3.69 -6.80 -12.07
N GLN A 36 4.11 -5.72 -12.73
CA GLN A 36 5.46 -5.19 -12.51
C GLN A 36 5.46 -4.54 -11.12
N ILE A 37 5.91 -5.28 -10.11
CA ILE A 37 6.17 -4.74 -8.78
C ILE A 37 7.41 -3.87 -8.90
N VAL A 38 7.23 -2.58 -8.69
CA VAL A 38 8.28 -1.56 -8.75
C VAL A 38 9.03 -1.55 -7.43
N GLU A 39 8.30 -1.67 -6.32
CA GLU A 39 8.88 -1.67 -4.97
C GLU A 39 7.91 -2.31 -3.96
N ASN A 40 8.49 -2.95 -2.94
CA ASN A 40 7.77 -3.43 -1.75
C ASN A 40 8.32 -2.69 -0.54
N ILE A 41 7.49 -1.86 0.10
CA ILE A 41 7.89 -1.10 1.29
C ILE A 41 7.42 -1.87 2.51
N ARG A 42 8.36 -2.38 3.32
CA ARG A 42 8.05 -2.99 4.61
C ARG A 42 7.50 -1.93 5.56
N ILE A 43 6.35 -2.22 6.16
CA ILE A 43 5.67 -1.32 7.10
C ILE A 43 5.94 -1.80 8.53
N ALA A 44 5.44 -2.98 8.88
CA ALA A 44 5.51 -3.50 10.24
C ALA A 44 5.38 -5.03 10.29
N GLU A 45 5.67 -5.58 11.46
CA GLU A 45 5.31 -6.95 11.83
C GLU A 45 3.93 -6.94 12.50
N ILE A 46 3.06 -7.87 12.11
CA ILE A 46 1.68 -7.96 12.58
C ILE A 46 1.47 -9.30 13.29
N ASP A 47 1.06 -9.22 14.56
CA ASP A 47 0.75 -10.39 15.38
C ASP A 47 -0.70 -10.87 15.23
N HIS A 48 -1.65 -9.94 15.15
CA HIS A 48 -3.09 -10.22 15.15
C HIS A 48 -3.68 -10.21 13.75
N VAL A 49 -3.30 -11.19 12.93
CA VAL A 49 -3.67 -11.30 11.50
C VAL A 49 -5.18 -11.25 11.25
N ASP A 50 -5.99 -11.88 12.10
CA ASP A 50 -7.45 -11.91 11.90
C ASP A 50 -8.11 -10.55 12.19
N HIS A 51 -7.57 -9.79 13.15
CA HIS A 51 -8.03 -8.42 13.44
C HIS A 51 -7.64 -7.47 12.31
N PHE A 52 -6.41 -7.57 11.79
CA PHE A 52 -5.97 -6.86 10.60
C PHE A 52 -6.92 -7.11 9.41
N ARG A 53 -7.28 -8.37 9.16
CA ARG A 53 -8.22 -8.72 8.07
C ARG A 53 -9.61 -8.11 8.24
N GLN A 54 -10.06 -7.93 9.48
CA GLN A 54 -11.34 -7.27 9.76
C GLN A 54 -11.23 -5.77 9.45
N VAL A 55 -10.24 -5.07 9.99
CA VAL A 55 -10.02 -3.64 9.72
C VAL A 55 -9.93 -3.34 8.22
N VAL A 56 -9.15 -4.14 7.47
CA VAL A 56 -9.02 -3.97 6.01
C VAL A 56 -10.35 -4.19 5.27
N LYS A 57 -11.17 -5.14 5.70
CA LYS A 57 -12.48 -5.41 5.10
C LYS A 57 -13.52 -4.35 5.43
N ASP A 58 -13.42 -3.78 6.63
CA ASP A 58 -14.33 -2.76 7.12
C ASP A 58 -13.99 -1.38 6.53
N GLN A 59 -12.78 -1.20 5.99
CA GLN A 59 -12.41 0.01 5.28
C GLN A 59 -13.29 0.22 4.05
N LYS A 60 -14.05 1.30 4.06
CA LYS A 60 -14.96 1.65 2.98
C LYS A 60 -14.19 1.97 1.71
N ILE A 61 -14.73 1.47 0.60
CA ILE A 61 -14.24 1.79 -0.73
C ILE A 61 -15.08 2.94 -1.30
N GLU A 62 -14.59 4.17 -1.22
CA GLU A 62 -15.28 5.37 -1.72
C GLU A 62 -15.12 5.56 -3.24
N ASN A 63 -15.72 4.66 -4.03
CA ASN A 63 -15.68 4.70 -5.50
C ASN A 63 -16.37 5.93 -6.13
N GLU A 64 -17.08 6.74 -5.35
CA GLU A 64 -17.83 7.90 -5.85
C GLU A 64 -16.99 9.20 -5.83
N MET A 65 -15.87 9.24 -5.09
CA MET A 65 -14.95 10.36 -5.16
C MET A 65 -14.05 10.22 -6.39
N TYR A 66 -14.16 11.18 -7.32
CA TYR A 66 -13.43 11.20 -8.60
C TYR A 66 -11.89 11.10 -8.48
N ASN A 67 -11.34 11.44 -7.31
CA ASN A 67 -9.90 11.41 -7.02
C ASN A 67 -9.50 10.36 -5.97
N TRP A 68 -10.47 9.58 -5.46
CA TRP A 68 -10.18 8.55 -4.47
C TRP A 68 -9.71 7.29 -5.20
N GLY A 69 -8.41 7.04 -5.11
CA GLY A 69 -7.72 5.95 -5.79
C GLY A 69 -7.15 4.93 -4.81
N CYS A 70 -6.56 3.88 -5.34
CA CYS A 70 -5.91 2.84 -4.55
C CYS A 70 -4.84 3.38 -3.58
N GLN A 71 -4.17 4.49 -3.90
CA GLN A 71 -3.20 5.12 -3.02
C GLN A 71 -3.87 5.74 -1.78
N GLN A 72 -5.00 6.42 -1.96
CA GLN A 72 -5.74 7.03 -0.84
C GLN A 72 -6.32 5.94 0.06
N TRP A 73 -6.90 4.89 -0.53
CA TRP A 73 -7.39 3.74 0.24
C TRP A 73 -6.29 3.11 1.10
N VAL A 74 -5.06 2.95 0.57
CA VAL A 74 -3.94 2.41 1.36
C VAL A 74 -3.60 3.31 2.55
N LEU A 75 -3.60 4.63 2.38
CA LEU A 75 -3.35 5.57 3.48
C LEU A 75 -4.47 5.51 4.53
N ASP A 76 -5.73 5.47 4.08
CA ASP A 76 -6.90 5.39 4.97
C ASP A 76 -6.87 4.08 5.80
N VAL A 77 -6.47 2.95 5.19
CA VAL A 77 -6.29 1.68 5.92
C VAL A 77 -5.16 1.78 6.95
N LEU A 78 -4.02 2.41 6.59
CA LEU A 78 -2.91 2.56 7.54
C LEU A 78 -3.32 3.40 8.76
N GLU A 79 -4.13 4.43 8.57
CA GLU A 79 -4.72 5.21 9.67
C GLU A 79 -5.64 4.34 10.54
N ALA A 80 -6.53 3.56 9.91
CA ALA A 80 -7.43 2.65 10.64
C ALA A 80 -6.68 1.56 11.44
N LEU A 81 -5.51 1.12 10.96
CA LEU A 81 -4.67 0.16 11.69
C LEU A 81 -4.00 0.77 12.92
N VAL A 82 -3.67 2.06 12.90
CA VAL A 82 -3.21 2.79 14.09
C VAL A 82 -4.36 2.91 15.10
N GLU A 83 -5.55 3.31 14.64
CA GLU A 83 -6.74 3.39 15.51
C GLU A 83 -7.10 2.04 16.15
N ALA A 84 -6.83 0.94 15.46
CA ALA A 84 -7.05 -0.43 15.94
C ALA A 84 -5.92 -0.99 16.83
N ASP A 85 -4.90 -0.20 17.15
CA ASP A 85 -3.70 -0.60 17.93
C ASP A 85 -2.96 -1.80 17.29
N LEU A 86 -3.05 -1.92 15.96
CA LEU A 86 -2.35 -2.94 15.16
C LEU A 86 -1.06 -2.41 14.55
N LEU A 87 -0.92 -1.09 14.50
CA LEU A 87 0.25 -0.39 14.00
C LEU A 87 0.62 0.72 14.98
N THR A 88 1.91 0.92 15.22
CA THR A 88 2.35 2.05 16.04
C THR A 88 2.31 3.35 15.24
N ASP A 89 2.13 4.48 15.93
CA ASP A 89 2.23 5.81 15.30
C ASP A 89 3.58 5.99 14.57
N TYR A 90 4.66 5.40 15.12
CA TYR A 90 5.99 5.44 14.52
C TYR A 90 6.05 4.72 13.16
N ASP A 91 5.55 3.48 13.09
CA ASP A 91 5.55 2.70 11.84
C ASP A 91 4.66 3.37 10.78
N HIS A 92 3.56 3.98 11.21
CA HIS A 92 2.65 4.71 10.35
C HIS A 92 3.30 5.96 9.77
N ASP A 93 3.96 6.76 10.60
CA ASP A 93 4.62 7.99 10.16
C ASP A 93 5.82 7.68 9.24
N GLU A 94 6.59 6.63 9.55
CA GLU A 94 7.68 6.16 8.67
C GLU A 94 7.14 5.69 7.32
N ALA A 95 6.03 4.95 7.30
CA ALA A 95 5.37 4.52 6.09
C ALA A 95 4.88 5.72 5.27
N LYS A 96 4.22 6.69 5.91
CA LYS A 96 3.74 7.92 5.23
C LYS A 96 4.88 8.71 4.63
N LEU A 97 6.02 8.85 5.31
CA LEU A 97 7.19 9.55 4.77
C LEU A 97 7.73 8.92 3.47
N LYS A 98 7.61 7.60 3.32
CA LYS A 98 8.03 6.88 2.10
C LYS A 98 6.96 6.88 1.01
N LEU A 99 5.69 6.81 1.39
CA LEU A 99 4.56 6.68 0.47
C LEU A 99 4.12 8.03 -0.09
N VAL A 100 3.99 9.08 0.73
CA VAL A 100 3.50 10.39 0.31
C VAL A 100 4.30 10.99 -0.86
N PRO A 101 5.64 10.89 -0.94
CA PRO A 101 6.39 11.35 -2.11
C PRO A 101 6.07 10.60 -3.40
N LEU A 102 5.58 9.37 -3.31
CA LEU A 102 5.13 8.55 -4.44
C LEU A 102 3.68 8.90 -4.83
N PHE A 103 2.95 9.62 -3.97
CA PHE A 103 1.60 10.08 -4.20
C PHE A 103 1.62 11.23 -5.21
N GLY A 104 1.04 11.01 -6.39
CA GLY A 104 1.03 12.03 -7.46
C GLY A 104 2.37 12.19 -8.20
N ALA A 105 3.43 11.49 -7.79
CA ALA A 105 4.61 11.30 -8.62
C ALA A 105 4.23 10.42 -9.81
N GLN A 106 3.79 11.07 -10.89
CA GLN A 106 4.32 10.69 -12.19
C GLN A 106 5.83 10.70 -11.97
N ILE A 107 6.44 9.52 -11.75
CA ILE A 107 7.90 9.45 -11.75
C ILE A 107 8.26 9.95 -13.14
N GLU A 108 8.66 11.22 -13.23
CA GLU A 108 9.36 11.73 -14.39
C GLU A 108 10.49 10.74 -14.61
N ASP A 109 10.40 10.03 -15.74
CA ASP A 109 11.40 9.10 -16.25
C ASP A 109 12.77 9.61 -15.83
N ARG A 110 13.40 8.94 -14.86
CA ARG A 110 14.83 9.13 -14.65
C ARG A 110 15.53 8.43 -15.81
N TYR A 111 15.70 9.21 -16.87
CA TYR A 111 16.74 9.19 -17.90
C TYR A 111 17.47 7.85 -18.10
N GLU A 112 17.23 7.19 -19.24
CA GLU A 112 18.26 6.36 -19.87
C GLU A 112 18.96 7.17 -20.97
N VAL A 113 20.20 7.57 -20.62
CA VAL A 113 21.41 7.88 -21.40
C VAL A 113 21.35 8.91 -22.54
#